data_AF-A0A841FKX4-F1
#
_entry.id   AF-A0A841FKX4-F1
#
_cell.length_a   1.000
_cell.length_b   1.000
_cell.length_c   1.000
_cell.angle_alpha   90.00
_cell.angle_beta   90.00
_cell.angle_gamma   90.00
#
_symmetry.space_group_name_H-M   'P 1'
#
loop_
_entity.id
_entity.type
_entity.pdbx_description
1 polymer ?
#
loop_
_entity_poly.entity_id
_entity_poly.type
_entity_poly.pdbx_seq_one_letter_code
_entity_poly.pdbx_strand_id
1 'polypeptide(L)'
;MTETIGVLAERVAGQVAGWGPARWRATTPASGSRTRREVLYELVQHLADLCADVEGRQLRRVPHLENDYALPDQLRVVAADLDAAGPDELTGDKALVSLRETHRVIFA
;
A
#
# COMPACT_ATOMS: atom_id res chain seq x y z
N MET A 1 -5.61 19.88 7.99
CA MET A 1 -6.03 18.50 8.31
C MET A 1 -4.78 17.70 8.54
N THR A 2 -4.63 17.05 9.70
CA THR A 2 -3.56 16.07 9.91
C THR A 2 -3.77 14.93 8.92
N GLU A 3 -2.73 14.58 8.18
CA GLU A 3 -2.78 13.51 7.17
C GLU A 3 -2.78 12.15 7.88
N THR A 4 -3.80 11.31 7.65
CA THR A 4 -3.95 9.97 8.26
C THR A 4 -3.65 8.86 7.26
N ILE A 5 -3.39 7.65 7.75
CA ILE A 5 -3.11 6.46 6.94
C ILE A 5 -4.25 6.21 5.96
N GLY A 6 -5.50 6.13 6.45
CA GLY A 6 -6.68 5.95 5.60
C GLY A 6 -6.85 7.02 4.51
N VAL A 7 -6.58 8.30 4.81
CA VAL A 7 -6.70 9.39 3.82
C VAL A 7 -5.66 9.25 2.70
N LEU A 8 -4.40 8.92 3.04
CA LEU A 8 -3.36 8.69 2.04
C LEU A 8 -3.58 7.42 1.25
N ALA A 9 -3.97 6.34 1.91
CA ALA A 9 -4.27 5.07 1.27
C ALA A 9 -5.41 5.24 0.24
N GLU A 10 -6.48 5.93 0.60
CA GLU A 10 -7.57 6.22 -0.34
C GLU A 10 -7.12 7.09 -1.51
N ARG A 11 -6.27 8.11 -1.26
CA ARG A 11 -5.70 8.92 -2.34
C ARG A 11 -4.94 8.05 -3.35
N VAL A 12 -4.06 7.18 -2.86
CA VAL A 12 -3.28 6.27 -3.72
C VAL A 12 -4.24 5.34 -4.47
N ALA A 13 -5.12 4.64 -3.75
CA ALA A 13 -6.05 3.66 -4.31
C ALA A 13 -6.98 4.29 -5.37
N GLY A 14 -7.53 5.48 -5.10
CA GLY A 14 -8.38 6.20 -6.04
C GLY A 14 -7.67 6.58 -7.35
N GLN A 15 -6.39 6.98 -7.28
CA GLN A 15 -5.60 7.35 -8.46
C GLN A 15 -5.23 6.15 -9.34
N VAL A 16 -5.16 4.94 -8.77
CA VAL A 16 -4.83 3.71 -9.50
C VAL A 16 -6.04 2.85 -9.86
N ALA A 17 -7.24 3.13 -9.34
CA ALA A 17 -8.43 2.30 -9.51
C ALA A 17 -8.82 2.05 -10.98
N GLY A 18 -8.57 3.02 -11.86
CA GLY A 18 -8.86 2.92 -13.30
C GLY A 18 -7.72 2.35 -14.16
N TRP A 19 -6.63 1.88 -13.56
CA TRP A 19 -5.47 1.43 -14.32
C TRP A 19 -5.68 0.06 -14.95
N GLY A 20 -5.44 -0.02 -16.27
CA GLY A 20 -5.40 -1.29 -16.99
C GLY A 20 -4.05 -2.01 -16.88
N PRO A 21 -3.95 -3.27 -17.34
CA PRO A 21 -2.77 -4.13 -17.15
C PRO A 21 -1.47 -3.54 -17.69
N ALA A 22 -1.51 -2.84 -18.83
CA ALA A 22 -0.33 -2.21 -19.41
C ALA A 22 0.29 -1.16 -18.48
N ARG A 23 -0.56 -0.40 -17.77
CA ARG A 23 -0.10 0.64 -16.84
C ARG A 23 0.46 0.05 -15.56
N TRP A 24 -0.13 -1.05 -15.08
CA TRP A 24 0.36 -1.83 -13.94
C TRP A 24 1.71 -2.49 -14.18
N ARG A 25 1.93 -3.03 -15.39
CA ARG A 25 3.17 -3.71 -15.79
C ARG A 25 4.29 -2.77 -16.19
N ALA A 26 4.04 -1.48 -16.32
CA ALA A 26 5.07 -0.50 -16.59
C ALA A 26 5.97 -0.29 -15.36
N THR A 27 7.25 0.00 -15.59
CA THR A 27 8.19 0.47 -14.58
C THR A 27 8.22 2.01 -14.57
N THR A 28 8.79 2.60 -13.52
CA THR A 28 9.12 4.03 -13.47
C THR A 28 10.63 4.19 -13.25
N PRO A 29 11.22 5.33 -13.61
CA PRO A 29 12.63 5.59 -13.28
C PRO A 29 12.92 5.47 -11.78
N ALA A 30 11.93 5.81 -10.93
CA ALA A 30 12.04 5.74 -9.48
C ALA A 30 11.88 4.30 -8.92
N SER A 31 11.22 3.39 -9.63
CA SER A 31 11.00 2.01 -9.18
C SER A 31 12.15 1.05 -9.52
N GLY A 32 13.07 1.48 -10.39
CA GLY A 32 14.13 0.63 -10.91
C GLY A 32 13.56 -0.43 -11.86
N SER A 33 13.83 -1.71 -11.61
CA SER A 33 13.28 -2.82 -12.40
C SER A 33 11.87 -3.25 -11.99
N ARG A 34 11.36 -2.76 -10.84
CA ARG A 34 10.03 -3.12 -10.35
C ARG A 34 8.94 -2.44 -11.16
N THR A 35 7.91 -3.20 -11.48
CA THR A 35 6.66 -2.71 -12.05
C THR A 35 5.85 -1.94 -11.02
N ARG A 36 4.91 -1.09 -11.46
CA ARG A 36 4.00 -0.40 -10.54
C ARG A 36 3.14 -1.38 -9.72
N ARG A 37 2.80 -2.54 -10.30
CA ARG A 37 2.12 -3.65 -9.60
C ARG A 37 2.94 -4.13 -8.40
N GLU A 38 4.22 -4.43 -8.62
CA GLU A 38 5.12 -4.92 -7.58
C GLU A 38 5.31 -3.89 -6.47
N VAL A 39 5.54 -2.62 -6.82
CA VAL A 39 5.70 -1.54 -5.83
C VAL A 39 4.45 -1.39 -4.95
N LEU A 40 3.26 -1.44 -5.54
CA LEU A 40 2.03 -1.32 -4.76
C LEU A 40 1.75 -2.57 -3.91
N TYR A 41 2.01 -3.76 -4.44
CA TYR A 41 1.86 -5.01 -3.68
C TYR A 41 2.83 -5.07 -2.50
N GLU A 42 4.07 -4.61 -2.67
CA GLU A 42 5.05 -4.48 -1.57
C GLU A 42 4.55 -3.51 -0.48
N LEU A 43 3.92 -2.40 -0.85
CA LEU A 43 3.27 -1.52 0.13
C LEU A 43 2.15 -2.24 0.89
N VAL A 44 1.26 -2.94 0.19
CA VAL A 44 0.15 -3.68 0.81
C VAL A 44 0.69 -4.72 1.79
N GLN A 45 1.70 -5.50 1.38
CA GLN A 45 2.35 -6.46 2.26
C GLN A 45 2.96 -5.78 3.49
N HIS A 46 3.68 -4.68 3.29
CA HIS A 46 4.33 -3.97 4.38
C HIS A 46 3.33 -3.43 5.40
N LEU A 47 2.20 -2.85 4.96
CA LEU A 47 1.14 -2.39 5.86
C LEU A 47 0.49 -3.56 6.61
N ALA A 48 0.33 -4.73 5.98
CA ALA A 48 -0.19 -5.93 6.63
C ALA A 48 0.78 -6.47 7.69
N ASP A 49 2.09 -6.40 7.43
CA ASP A 49 3.12 -6.77 8.40
C ASP A 49 3.10 -5.84 9.61
N LEU A 50 2.98 -4.52 9.39
CA LEU A 50 2.81 -3.55 10.50
C LEU A 50 1.54 -3.84 11.31
N CYS A 51 0.43 -4.17 10.66
CA CYS A 51 -0.81 -4.54 11.34
C CYS A 51 -0.63 -5.80 12.19
N ALA A 52 0.04 -6.83 11.65
CA ALA A 52 0.32 -8.06 12.39
C ALA A 52 1.22 -7.80 13.60
N ASP A 53 2.23 -6.94 13.48
CA ASP A 53 3.08 -6.53 14.59
C ASP A 53 2.28 -5.82 15.70
N VAL A 54 1.40 -4.87 15.33
CA VAL A 54 0.52 -4.16 16.28
C VAL A 54 -0.41 -5.13 17.00
N GLU A 55 -0.98 -6.11 16.28
CA GLU A 55 -1.89 -7.11 16.84
C GLU A 55 -1.17 -8.26 17.58
N GLY A 56 0.16 -8.32 17.55
CA GLY A 56 0.93 -9.44 18.10
C GLY A 56 0.66 -10.78 17.38
N ARG A 57 0.32 -10.73 16.09
CA ARG A 57 -0.01 -11.89 15.25
C ARG A 57 1.18 -12.32 14.39
N GLN A 58 1.13 -13.55 13.91
CA GLN A 58 2.12 -14.07 12.97
C GLN A 58 2.05 -13.32 11.62
N LEU A 59 3.22 -12.94 11.10
CA LEU A 59 3.36 -12.40 9.74
C LEU A 59 2.84 -13.39 8.71
N ARG A 60 2.01 -12.90 7.79
CA ARG A 60 1.41 -13.70 6.71
C ARG A 60 1.56 -12.96 5.40
N ARG A 61 1.83 -13.73 4.34
CA ARG A 61 1.80 -13.16 2.98
C ARG A 61 0.37 -12.79 2.60
N VAL A 62 0.18 -11.55 2.16
CA VAL A 62 -1.05 -11.12 1.52
C VAL A 62 -1.24 -11.95 0.25
N PRO A 63 -2.46 -12.44 -0.06
CA PRO A 63 -2.68 -13.19 -1.28
C PRO A 63 -2.34 -12.36 -2.52
N HIS A 64 -1.51 -12.92 -3.40
CA HIS A 64 -1.23 -12.32 -4.71
C HIS A 64 -2.34 -12.71 -5.69
N LEU A 65 -3.24 -11.78 -5.98
CA LEU A 65 -4.37 -12.02 -6.88
C LEU A 65 -3.90 -11.95 -8.33
N GLU A 66 -4.43 -12.82 -9.20
CA GLU A 66 -4.02 -12.86 -10.60
C GLU A 66 -4.39 -11.56 -11.34
N ASN A 67 -5.51 -10.93 -10.97
CA ASN A 67 -5.94 -9.66 -11.52
C ASN A 67 -5.32 -8.46 -10.78
N ASP A 68 -4.84 -7.48 -11.54
CA ASP A 68 -4.26 -6.25 -11.00
C ASP A 68 -5.31 -5.28 -10.42
N TYR A 69 -6.57 -5.46 -10.79
CA TYR A 69 -7.69 -4.59 -10.41
C TYR A 69 -8.03 -4.65 -8.92
N ALA A 70 -7.62 -5.73 -8.23
CA ALA A 70 -7.88 -5.89 -6.81
C ALA A 70 -6.85 -5.18 -5.91
N LEU A 71 -5.68 -4.76 -6.41
CA LEU A 71 -4.65 -4.11 -5.60
C LEU A 71 -5.12 -2.82 -4.89
N PRO A 72 -5.88 -1.91 -5.54
CA PRO A 72 -6.41 -0.73 -4.86
C PRO A 72 -7.33 -1.10 -3.68
N ASP A 73 -8.13 -2.15 -3.82
CA ASP A 73 -9.03 -2.61 -2.77
C ASP A 73 -8.28 -3.32 -1.64
N GLN A 74 -7.25 -4.11 -1.97
CA GLN A 74 -6.36 -4.68 -0.96
C GLN A 74 -5.68 -3.58 -0.13
N LEU A 75 -5.23 -2.49 -0.77
CA LEU A 75 -4.67 -1.35 -0.06
C LEU A 75 -5.68 -0.72 0.91
N ARG A 76 -6.93 -0.51 0.46
CA ARG A 76 -7.98 0.05 1.33
C ARG A 76 -8.26 -0.82 2.54
N VAL A 77 -8.39 -2.13 2.33
CA VAL A 77 -8.66 -3.09 3.42
C VAL A 77 -7.53 -3.09 4.43
N VAL A 78 -6.28 -3.27 3.98
CA VAL A 78 -5.14 -3.37 4.88
C VAL A 78 -4.86 -2.05 5.61
N ALA A 79 -5.05 -0.90 4.96
CA ALA A 79 -4.92 0.40 5.61
C ALA A 79 -6.00 0.61 6.69
N ALA A 80 -7.24 0.19 6.41
CA ALA A 80 -8.33 0.25 7.39
C ALA A 80 -8.09 -0.69 8.57
N ASP A 81 -7.59 -1.90 8.33
CA ASP A 81 -7.23 -2.86 9.37
C ASP A 81 -6.11 -2.30 10.26
N LEU A 82 -5.06 -1.69 9.66
CA LEU A 82 -4.00 -1.05 10.41
C LEU A 82 -4.54 0.12 11.25
N ASP A 83 -5.34 1.02 10.69
CA ASP A 83 -5.95 2.11 11.45
C ASP A 83 -6.82 1.59 12.62
N ALA A 84 -7.57 0.50 12.38
CA ALA A 84 -8.41 -0.13 13.40
C ALA A 84 -7.60 -0.85 14.50
N ALA A 85 -6.41 -1.36 14.18
CA ALA A 85 -5.50 -1.98 15.14
C ALA A 85 -4.92 -0.95 16.13
N GLY A 86 -4.99 0.36 15.82
CA GLY A 86 -4.56 1.43 16.72
C GLY A 86 -3.04 1.49 16.88
N PRO A 87 -2.28 1.78 15.80
CA PRO A 87 -0.83 1.79 15.84
C PRO A 87 -0.32 2.89 16.77
N ASP A 88 0.83 2.65 17.39
CA ASP A 88 1.57 3.72 18.06
C ASP A 88 2.10 4.75 17.05
N GLU A 89 2.57 5.90 17.56
CA GLU A 89 3.05 7.00 16.72
C GLU A 89 4.16 6.57 15.76
N LEU A 90 5.10 5.73 16.23
CA LEU A 90 6.21 5.24 15.43
C LEU A 90 5.74 4.34 14.28
N THR A 91 4.78 3.45 14.54
CA THR A 91 4.23 2.55 13.52
C THR A 91 3.35 3.32 12.54
N GLY A 92 2.58 4.28 13.03
CA GLY A 92 1.81 5.19 12.19
C GLY A 92 2.69 6.00 11.25
N ASP A 93 3.79 6.54 11.74
CA ASP A 93 4.76 7.30 10.93
C ASP A 93 5.41 6.43 9.85
N LYS A 94 5.78 5.19 10.17
CA LYS A 94 6.29 4.24 9.17
C LYS A 94 5.28 4.00 8.05
N ALA A 95 4.02 3.77 8.39
CA ALA A 95 2.96 3.57 7.40
C ALA A 95 2.77 4.81 6.51
N LEU A 96 2.75 6.00 7.09
CA LEU A 96 2.61 7.26 6.35
C LEU A 96 3.81 7.52 5.42
N VAL A 97 5.04 7.26 5.88
CA VAL A 97 6.24 7.37 5.04
C VAL A 97 6.18 6.40 3.87
N SER A 98 5.84 5.14 4.11
CA SER A 98 5.71 4.12 3.06
C SER A 98 4.65 4.49 2.02
N LEU A 99 3.49 4.99 2.46
CA LEU A 99 2.43 5.47 1.55
C LEU A 99 2.91 6.63 0.65
N ARG A 100 3.59 7.63 1.24
CA ARG A 100 4.11 8.78 0.49
C ARG A 100 5.19 8.37 -0.50
N GLU A 101 6.08 7.47 -0.09
CA GLU A 101 7.15 6.98 -0.95
C GLU A 101 6.60 6.15 -2.10
N THR A 102 5.66 5.25 -1.85
CA THR A 102 4.97 4.51 -2.91
C THR A 102 4.26 5.45 -3.87
N HIS A 103 3.54 6.45 -3.36
CA HIS A 103 2.91 7.48 -4.20
C HIS A 103 3.95 8.16 -5.11
N ARG A 104 5.05 8.65 -4.53
CA ARG A 104 6.15 9.27 -5.29
C ARG A 104 6.71 8.34 -6.36
N VAL A 105 6.91 7.05 -6.06
CA VAL A 105 7.53 6.07 -6.96
C VAL A 105 6.61 5.71 -8.13
N ILE A 106 5.33 5.46 -7.88
CA ILE A 106 4.42 4.95 -8.93
C ILE A 106 3.90 6.06 -9.86
N PHE A 107 3.90 7.31 -9.39
CA PHE A 107 3.44 8.48 -10.15
C PHE A 107 4.57 9.36 -10.71
N ALA A 108 5.84 9.00 -10.48
CA ALA A 108 6.99 9.56 -11.20
C ALA A 108 7.05 9.06 -12.66
#